data_AF-A0A377LYS2-F1
#
_entry.id   AF-A0A377LYS2-F1
#
_cell.length_a   1.000
_cell.length_b   1.000
_cell.length_c   1.000
_cell.angle_alpha   90.00
_cell.angle_beta   90.00
_cell.angle_gamma   90.00
#
_symmetry.space_group_name_H-M   'P 1'
#
loop_
_entity.id
_entity.type
_entity.pdbx_description
1 polymer ?
#
loop_
_entity_poly.entity_id
_entity_poly.type
_entity_poly.pdbx_seq_one_letter_code
_entity_poly.pdbx_strand_id
1 'polypeptide(L)'
;MAIPLRKDIQINPGVLPAGGSALDLNGLILTDSAYAPVGSVITFTNKEDVASYFGSASAEFSMAEVYFQGYDNSTKTPGALLFARFNPEAAAAWLRSGSMAAVTLDQLKLLSGVLTLTVDGTAHTSASIDLSTATSFAMAADLIETGIGSSVTVEYDTTQKRFIITSATDGAASTITYATGTLSAGLKLTAATALNCLRAQMQQ
;
A
#
# COMPACT_ATOMS: atom_id res chain seq x y z
N MET A 1 19.18 66.85 15.40
CA MET A 1 20.03 65.76 14.87
C MET A 1 19.26 64.47 14.99
N ALA A 2 18.95 63.82 13.87
CA ALA A 2 18.28 62.52 13.87
C ALA A 2 19.35 61.41 13.95
N ILE A 3 19.23 60.52 14.94
CA ILE A 3 20.08 59.34 15.04
C ILE A 3 19.54 58.31 14.03
N PRO A 4 20.35 57.88 13.04
CA PRO A 4 19.88 56.91 12.06
C PRO A 4 19.74 55.53 12.71
N LEU A 5 18.49 55.08 12.84
CA LEU A 5 18.08 53.82 13.50
C LEU A 5 18.75 52.55 12.94
N ARG A 6 19.33 52.61 11.73
CA ARG A 6 20.10 51.49 11.14
C ARG A 6 21.42 51.19 11.86
N LYS A 7 21.95 52.11 12.67
CA LYS A 7 23.28 51.96 13.27
C LYS A 7 23.29 51.19 14.59
N ASP A 8 22.15 51.15 15.31
CA ASP A 8 22.09 50.59 16.67
C ASP A 8 21.23 49.33 16.81
N ILE A 9 20.43 48.97 15.78
CA ILE A 9 19.57 47.78 15.85
C ILE A 9 19.67 47.01 14.53
N GLN A 10 20.50 45.97 14.52
CA GLN A 10 20.48 44.96 13.46
C GLN A 10 19.35 43.97 13.78
N ILE A 11 18.17 44.20 13.20
CA ILE A 11 17.14 43.16 13.14
C ILE A 11 17.71 42.10 12.20
N ASN A 12 18.07 40.94 12.74
CA ASN A 12 18.38 39.76 11.96
C ASN A 12 17.05 39.00 11.80
N PRO A 13 16.24 39.28 10.76
CA PRO A 13 14.97 38.60 10.61
C PRO A 13 15.26 37.11 10.46
N GLY A 14 14.70 36.28 11.34
CA GLY A 14 14.70 34.82 11.22
C GLY A 14 13.77 34.34 10.10
N VAL A 15 13.63 35.10 9.03
CA VAL A 15 12.88 34.67 7.85
C VAL A 15 13.83 33.87 6.99
N LEU A 16 13.50 32.60 6.77
CA LEU A 16 14.15 31.77 5.78
C LEU A 16 14.23 32.57 4.47
N PRO A 17 15.41 32.70 3.84
CA PRO A 17 15.53 33.45 2.61
C PRO A 17 14.56 32.87 1.58
N ALA A 18 13.77 33.73 0.94
CA ALA A 18 12.76 33.39 -0.07
C ALA A 18 13.32 32.72 -1.35
N GLY A 19 14.57 32.28 -1.33
CA GLY A 19 15.28 31.59 -2.40
C GLY A 19 16.07 30.36 -1.95
N GLY A 20 15.83 29.84 -0.74
CA GLY A 20 16.21 28.46 -0.45
C GLY A 20 15.29 27.54 -1.24
N SER A 21 15.80 26.49 -1.90
CA SER A 21 14.97 25.43 -2.48
C SER A 21 13.84 25.13 -1.50
N ALA A 22 12.60 25.28 -1.96
CA ALA A 22 11.42 25.14 -1.12
C ALA A 22 11.63 23.94 -0.20
N LEU A 23 11.57 24.16 1.11
CA LEU A 23 11.69 23.07 2.06
C LEU A 23 10.50 22.15 1.79
N ASP A 24 10.75 21.06 1.05
CA ASP A 24 9.74 20.04 0.80
C ASP A 24 9.49 19.36 2.15
N LEU A 25 8.45 19.84 2.82
CA LEU A 25 8.02 19.27 4.08
C LEU A 25 7.37 17.93 3.75
N ASN A 26 8.03 16.86 4.19
CA ASN A 26 7.58 15.50 4.04
C ASN A 26 7.30 14.92 5.43
N GLY A 27 6.06 14.52 5.67
CA GLY A 27 5.61 13.95 6.93
C GLY A 27 5.69 12.43 6.85
N LEU A 28 6.22 11.79 7.88
CA LEU A 28 6.20 10.34 8.03
C LEU A 28 5.25 9.97 9.16
N ILE A 29 4.24 9.16 8.85
CA ILE A 29 3.27 8.64 9.81
C ILE A 29 3.49 7.13 9.96
N LEU A 30 3.61 6.69 11.22
CA LEU A 30 3.55 5.28 11.57
C LEU A 30 2.07 4.89 11.73
N THR A 31 1.65 3.86 11.00
CA THR A 31 0.27 3.35 11.03
C THR A 31 0.28 1.86 11.39
N ASP A 32 -0.70 1.43 12.17
CA ASP A 32 -0.96 0.01 12.47
C ASP A 32 -1.84 -0.66 11.40
N SER A 33 -2.21 0.06 10.35
CA SER A 33 -3.11 -0.43 9.31
C SER A 33 -2.51 -1.62 8.57
N ALA A 34 -3.26 -2.72 8.53
CA ALA A 34 -2.86 -3.94 7.83
C ALA A 34 -2.61 -3.74 6.33
N TYR A 35 -3.20 -2.69 5.74
CA TYR A 35 -3.01 -2.33 4.33
C TYR A 35 -1.65 -1.69 4.04
N ALA A 36 -0.97 -1.11 5.04
CA ALA A 36 0.37 -0.58 4.85
C ALA A 36 1.37 -1.75 4.72
N PRO A 37 2.31 -1.70 3.76
CA PRO A 37 3.33 -2.73 3.64
C PRO A 37 4.31 -2.61 4.80
N VAL A 38 4.73 -3.75 5.34
CA VAL A 38 5.80 -3.81 6.35
C VAL A 38 7.15 -3.66 5.65
N GLY A 39 8.10 -2.98 6.30
CA GLY A 39 9.47 -2.83 5.82
C GLY A 39 9.64 -1.94 4.58
N SER A 40 8.59 -1.26 4.13
CA SER A 40 8.67 -0.25 3.07
C SER A 40 7.79 0.94 3.41
N VAL A 41 8.18 2.11 2.89
CA VAL A 41 7.47 3.36 3.11
C VAL A 41 6.71 3.70 1.83
N ILE A 42 5.40 3.84 1.95
CA ILE A 42 4.56 4.30 0.84
C ILE A 42 4.47 5.82 0.89
N THR A 43 4.58 6.46 -0.27
CA THR A 43 4.58 7.92 -0.39
C THR A 43 3.37 8.34 -1.21
N PHE A 44 2.64 9.31 -0.68
CA PHE A 44 1.48 9.92 -1.34
C PHE A 44 1.71 11.41 -1.53
N THR A 45 1.21 11.95 -2.64
CA THR A 45 1.33 13.38 -2.98
C THR A 45 0.00 14.14 -2.87
N ASN A 46 -1.10 13.43 -2.64
CA ASN A 46 -2.43 14.01 -2.44
C ASN A 46 -3.25 13.12 -1.48
N LYS A 47 -4.35 13.66 -0.96
CA LYS A 47 -5.23 12.95 -0.01
C LYS A 47 -6.13 11.92 -0.70
N GLU A 48 -6.45 12.12 -1.98
CA GLU A 48 -7.32 11.25 -2.78
C GLU A 48 -6.68 9.87 -3.00
N ASP A 49 -5.35 9.81 -3.15
CA ASP A 49 -4.58 8.58 -3.27
C ASP A 49 -4.53 7.83 -1.94
N VAL A 50 -4.43 8.56 -0.82
CA VAL A 50 -4.54 7.99 0.54
C VAL A 50 -5.93 7.37 0.74
N ALA A 51 -7.00 8.09 0.35
CA ALA A 51 -8.37 7.59 0.39
C ALA A 51 -8.55 6.33 -0.47
N SER A 52 -7.92 6.30 -1.65
CA SER A 52 -8.00 5.16 -2.56
C SER A 52 -7.22 3.94 -2.05
N TYR A 53 -6.18 4.16 -1.24
CA TYR A 53 -5.32 3.11 -0.70
C TYR A 53 -5.83 2.53 0.63
N PHE A 54 -6.13 3.40 1.60
CA PHE A 54 -6.57 3.01 2.96
C PHE A 54 -8.09 3.02 3.12
N GLY A 55 -8.80 3.76 2.27
CA GLY A 55 -10.24 4.01 2.38
C GLY A 55 -10.53 5.42 2.89
N SER A 56 -11.61 6.04 2.43
CA SER A 56 -12.01 7.40 2.83
C SER A 56 -12.52 7.50 4.28
N ALA A 57 -12.78 6.37 4.94
CA ALA A 57 -13.18 6.32 6.35
C ALA A 57 -12.02 5.99 7.30
N SER A 58 -10.79 5.90 6.78
CA SER A 58 -9.59 5.52 7.54
C SER A 58 -9.03 6.71 8.34
N ALA A 59 -8.33 6.41 9.45
CA ALA A 59 -7.64 7.44 10.23
C ALA A 59 -6.52 8.10 9.42
N GLU A 60 -5.87 7.33 8.53
CA GLU A 60 -4.84 7.78 7.61
C GLU A 60 -5.36 8.85 6.64
N PHE A 61 -6.60 8.68 6.15
CA PHE A 61 -7.24 9.70 5.33
C PHE A 61 -7.50 10.98 6.11
N SER A 62 -8.05 10.91 7.33
CA SER A 62 -8.27 12.10 8.16
C SER A 62 -6.96 12.84 8.48
N MET A 63 -5.87 12.11 8.71
CA MET A 63 -4.54 12.71 8.88
C MET A 63 -4.05 13.37 7.58
N ALA A 64 -4.26 12.73 6.43
CA ALA A 64 -3.92 13.29 5.12
C ALA A 64 -4.74 14.54 4.79
N GLU A 65 -6.01 14.61 5.18
CA GLU A 65 -6.83 15.81 5.01
C GLU A 65 -6.22 17.01 5.73
N VAL A 66 -5.83 16.85 7.00
CA VAL A 66 -5.19 17.92 7.78
C VAL A 66 -3.81 18.26 7.20
N TYR A 67 -3.04 17.26 6.80
CA TYR A 67 -1.68 17.45 6.28
C TYR A 67 -1.68 18.21 4.95
N PHE A 68 -2.49 17.79 3.97
CA PHE A 68 -2.53 18.41 2.64
C PHE A 68 -3.35 19.70 2.58
N GLN A 69 -4.20 19.98 3.58
CA GLN A 69 -4.88 21.28 3.71
C GLN A 69 -3.88 22.43 3.88
N GLY A 70 -2.71 22.17 4.49
CA GLY A 70 -1.73 23.19 4.80
C GLY A 70 -2.24 24.20 5.83
N TYR A 71 -1.45 25.25 6.09
CA TYR A 71 -1.86 26.33 7.00
C TYR A 71 -2.61 27.44 6.24
N ASP A 72 -3.54 28.12 6.93
CA ASP A 72 -4.15 29.36 6.43
C ASP A 72 -3.04 30.37 6.07
N ASN A 73 -3.12 30.94 4.86
CA ASN A 73 -2.10 31.80 4.22
C ASN A 73 -0.75 31.14 3.88
N SER A 74 -0.68 29.81 3.76
CA SER A 74 0.53 29.17 3.23
C SER A 74 0.75 29.47 1.75
N THR A 75 2.00 29.75 1.37
CA THR A 75 2.42 29.91 -0.03
C THR A 75 2.81 28.58 -0.70
N LYS A 76 2.90 27.49 0.08
CA LYS A 76 3.26 26.13 -0.34
C LYS A 76 2.52 25.09 0.50
N THR A 77 1.86 24.13 -0.15
CA THR A 77 1.33 22.93 0.53
C THR A 77 2.46 21.93 0.76
N PRO A 78 2.35 21.03 1.77
CA PRO A 78 3.35 19.99 1.99
C PRO A 78 3.55 19.09 0.76
N GLY A 79 4.78 18.63 0.55
CA GLY A 79 5.21 17.97 -0.69
C GLY A 79 4.70 16.52 -0.79
N ALA A 80 4.97 15.72 0.25
CA ALA A 80 4.51 14.34 0.30
C ALA A 80 4.18 13.89 1.74
N LEU A 81 3.27 12.93 1.83
CA LEU A 81 2.93 12.22 3.06
C LEU A 81 3.36 10.77 2.92
N LEU A 82 4.20 10.33 3.84
CA LEU A 82 4.77 9.00 3.88
C LEU A 82 4.08 8.19 4.98
N PHE A 83 3.72 6.94 4.68
CA PHE A 83 3.24 5.99 5.68
C PHE A 83 4.18 4.80 5.76
N ALA A 84 4.51 4.41 6.99
CA ALA A 84 5.21 3.17 7.29
C ALA A 84 4.37 2.35 8.27
N ARG A 85 4.29 1.04 8.04
CA ARG A 85 3.57 0.18 8.98
C ARG A 85 4.40 -0.01 10.25
N PHE A 86 3.80 0.32 11.40
CA PHE A 86 4.32 -0.10 12.68
C PHE A 86 3.74 -1.48 13.01
N ASN A 87 4.61 -2.41 13.38
CA ASN A 87 4.22 -3.78 13.62
C ASN A 87 4.93 -4.27 14.88
N PRO A 88 4.21 -4.41 16.02
CA PRO A 88 4.82 -4.80 17.29
C PRO A 88 5.22 -6.29 17.30
N GLU A 89 4.65 -7.09 16.40
CA GLU A 89 4.89 -8.53 16.25
C GLU A 89 5.38 -8.88 14.83
N ALA A 90 5.89 -10.09 14.66
CA ALA A 90 6.19 -10.64 13.35
C ALA A 90 4.92 -10.65 12.47
N ALA A 91 5.03 -10.18 11.23
CA ALA A 91 3.94 -10.23 10.24
C ALA A 91 4.28 -11.19 9.11
N ALA A 92 3.27 -11.62 8.37
CA ALA A 92 3.44 -12.33 7.12
C ALA A 92 3.61 -11.36 5.93
N ALA A 93 4.35 -11.80 4.92
CA ALA A 93 4.36 -11.17 3.61
C ALA A 93 3.02 -11.36 2.90
N TRP A 94 2.58 -10.36 2.14
CA TRP A 94 1.31 -10.43 1.42
C TRP A 94 1.39 -9.79 0.04
N LEU A 95 0.60 -10.34 -0.89
CA LEU A 95 0.38 -9.84 -2.24
C LEU A 95 -1.10 -9.48 -2.39
N ARG A 96 -1.37 -8.22 -2.68
CA ARG A 96 -2.72 -7.69 -2.87
C ARG A 96 -2.98 -7.37 -4.34
N SER A 97 -4.09 -7.84 -4.88
CA SER A 97 -4.47 -7.61 -6.26
C SER A 97 -4.87 -6.15 -6.55
N GLY A 98 -4.91 -5.82 -7.85
CA GLY A 98 -5.67 -4.66 -8.32
C GLY A 98 -7.16 -4.76 -7.96
N SER A 99 -7.87 -3.63 -7.94
CA SER A 99 -9.32 -3.63 -7.64
C SER A 99 -10.10 -4.42 -8.69
N MET A 100 -10.94 -5.33 -8.21
CA MET A 100 -11.88 -6.16 -8.95
C MET A 100 -13.28 -5.53 -9.03
N ALA A 101 -13.47 -4.29 -8.57
CA ALA A 101 -14.79 -3.63 -8.58
C ALA A 101 -15.44 -3.55 -9.97
N ALA A 102 -14.63 -3.52 -11.04
CA ALA A 102 -15.10 -3.49 -12.42
C ALA A 102 -15.32 -4.88 -13.04
N VAL A 103 -15.00 -5.97 -12.33
CA VAL A 103 -15.13 -7.35 -12.80
C VAL A 103 -16.42 -7.94 -12.26
N THR A 104 -17.26 -8.52 -13.10
CA THR A 104 -18.47 -9.23 -12.67
C THR A 104 -18.16 -10.66 -12.27
N LEU A 105 -19.04 -11.30 -11.51
CA LEU A 105 -18.90 -12.72 -11.18
C LEU A 105 -18.85 -13.60 -12.44
N ASP A 106 -19.64 -13.28 -13.46
CA ASP A 106 -19.62 -14.03 -14.72
C ASP A 106 -18.27 -13.90 -15.45
N GLN A 107 -17.68 -12.70 -15.44
CA GLN A 107 -16.33 -12.49 -16.00
C GLN A 107 -15.27 -13.24 -15.19
N LEU A 108 -15.40 -13.29 -13.86
CA LEU A 108 -14.50 -14.04 -12.99
C LEU A 108 -14.55 -15.55 -13.31
N LYS A 109 -15.75 -16.09 -13.54
CA LYS A 109 -15.98 -17.51 -13.86
C LYS A 109 -15.38 -17.94 -15.20
N LEU A 110 -15.09 -16.99 -16.10
CA LEU A 110 -14.39 -17.28 -17.36
C LEU A 110 -12.88 -17.42 -17.19
N LEU A 111 -12.34 -17.04 -16.03
CA LEU A 111 -10.91 -17.11 -15.77
C LEU A 111 -10.52 -18.52 -15.33
N SER A 112 -9.60 -19.11 -16.07
CA SER A 112 -8.93 -20.36 -15.72
C SER A 112 -7.47 -20.31 -16.13
N GLY A 113 -6.63 -21.09 -15.46
CA GLY A 113 -5.24 -21.22 -15.81
C GLY A 113 -4.34 -21.45 -14.60
N VAL A 114 -3.06 -21.13 -14.78
CA VAL A 114 -2.02 -21.39 -13.80
C VAL A 114 -1.56 -20.09 -13.16
N LEU A 115 -1.27 -20.16 -11.87
CA LEU A 115 -0.67 -19.09 -11.09
C LEU A 115 0.65 -19.60 -10.51
N THR A 116 1.73 -18.85 -10.72
CA THR A 116 3.03 -19.13 -10.13
C THR A 116 3.48 -17.95 -9.28
N LEU A 117 3.84 -18.22 -8.04
CA LEU A 117 4.32 -17.25 -7.07
C LEU A 117 5.44 -17.86 -6.23
N THR A 118 6.42 -17.06 -5.82
CA THR A 118 7.49 -17.52 -4.93
C THR A 118 7.15 -17.09 -3.52
N VAL A 119 7.03 -18.06 -2.61
CA VAL A 119 6.76 -17.86 -1.18
C VAL A 119 7.96 -18.37 -0.42
N ASP A 120 8.52 -17.54 0.46
CA ASP A 120 9.67 -17.89 1.31
C ASP A 120 10.87 -18.41 0.51
N GLY A 121 11.08 -17.85 -0.68
CA GLY A 121 12.13 -18.28 -1.62
C GLY A 121 11.83 -19.57 -2.41
N THR A 122 10.68 -20.22 -2.19
CA THR A 122 10.26 -21.43 -2.91
C THR A 122 9.19 -21.09 -3.95
N ALA A 123 9.38 -21.51 -5.20
CA ALA A 123 8.40 -21.31 -6.26
C ALA A 123 7.24 -22.31 -6.13
N HIS A 124 6.03 -21.79 -5.93
CA HIS A 124 4.78 -22.54 -5.95
C HIS A 124 4.07 -22.28 -7.28
N THR A 125 3.85 -23.34 -8.04
CA THR A 125 3.04 -23.31 -9.27
C THR A 125 1.77 -24.08 -9.00
N SER A 126 0.62 -23.42 -9.14
CA SER A 126 -0.67 -24.04 -8.96
C SER A 126 -0.93 -25.10 -10.02
N ALA A 127 -1.84 -26.04 -9.73
CA ALA A 127 -2.52 -26.76 -10.79
C ALA A 127 -3.35 -25.78 -11.65
N SER A 128 -3.95 -26.26 -12.75
CA SER A 128 -4.92 -25.45 -13.50
C SER A 128 -6.11 -25.11 -12.59
N ILE A 129 -6.17 -23.86 -12.14
CA ILE A 129 -7.28 -23.32 -11.36
C ILE A 129 -8.40 -22.99 -12.34
N ASP A 130 -9.62 -23.45 -12.03
CA ASP A 130 -10.83 -23.09 -12.76
C ASP A 130 -11.81 -22.40 -11.81
N LEU A 131 -12.18 -21.17 -12.14
CA LEU A 131 -13.13 -20.36 -11.36
C LEU A 131 -14.57 -20.49 -11.86
N SER A 132 -14.83 -21.35 -12.85
CA SER A 132 -16.16 -21.55 -13.44
C SER A 132 -17.24 -21.96 -12.44
N THR A 133 -16.85 -22.56 -11.32
CA THR A 133 -17.76 -22.99 -10.23
C THR A 133 -17.91 -21.96 -9.12
N ALA A 134 -17.15 -20.85 -9.16
CA ALA A 134 -17.22 -19.81 -8.14
C ALA A 134 -18.61 -19.16 -8.12
N THR A 135 -19.25 -19.19 -6.95
CA THR A 135 -20.54 -18.53 -6.70
C THR A 135 -20.37 -17.13 -6.08
N SER A 136 -19.17 -16.81 -5.62
CA SER A 136 -18.80 -15.52 -5.06
C SER A 136 -17.29 -15.28 -5.21
N PHE A 137 -16.85 -14.03 -5.03
CA PHE A 137 -15.42 -13.71 -5.00
C PHE A 137 -14.68 -14.37 -3.82
N ALA A 138 -15.37 -14.59 -2.69
CA ALA A 138 -14.82 -15.34 -1.56
C ALA A 138 -14.59 -16.81 -1.95
N MET A 139 -15.58 -17.44 -2.60
CA MET A 139 -15.40 -18.82 -3.09
C MET A 139 -14.30 -18.92 -4.15
N ALA A 140 -14.11 -17.88 -4.96
CA ALA A 140 -12.96 -17.82 -5.88
C ALA A 140 -11.62 -17.74 -5.13
N ALA A 141 -11.56 -17.02 -4.00
CA ALA A 141 -10.38 -16.98 -3.15
C ALA A 141 -10.05 -18.39 -2.60
N ASP A 142 -11.06 -19.12 -2.10
CA ASP A 142 -10.90 -20.50 -1.62
C ASP A 142 -10.37 -21.45 -2.71
N LEU A 143 -10.87 -21.30 -3.95
CA LEU A 143 -10.39 -22.08 -5.10
C LEU A 143 -8.94 -21.75 -5.46
N ILE A 144 -8.55 -20.48 -5.38
CA ILE A 144 -7.17 -20.04 -5.63
C ILE A 144 -6.25 -20.56 -4.53
N GLU A 145 -6.65 -20.47 -3.25
CA GLU A 145 -5.92 -21.03 -2.11
C GLU A 145 -5.69 -22.52 -2.28
N THR A 146 -6.77 -23.27 -2.58
CA THR A 146 -6.70 -24.72 -2.82
C THR A 146 -5.77 -25.05 -4.00
N GLY A 147 -5.78 -24.23 -5.04
CA GLY A 147 -4.94 -24.42 -6.23
C GLY A 147 -3.45 -24.20 -5.97
N ILE A 148 -3.09 -23.25 -5.11
CA ILE A 148 -1.69 -22.96 -4.74
C ILE A 148 -1.20 -23.91 -3.64
N GLY A 149 -2.08 -24.25 -2.69
CA GLY A 149 -1.80 -25.09 -1.53
C GLY A 149 -1.47 -24.29 -0.26
N SER A 150 -1.22 -25.02 0.83
CA SER A 150 -1.10 -24.50 2.21
C SER A 150 0.12 -23.60 2.50
N SER A 151 0.85 -23.19 1.47
CA SER A 151 1.94 -22.20 1.58
C SER A 151 1.41 -20.78 1.74
N VAL A 152 0.16 -20.55 1.36
CA VAL A 152 -0.50 -19.25 1.40
C VAL A 152 -1.92 -19.37 1.93
N THR A 153 -2.45 -18.27 2.43
CA THR A 153 -3.87 -18.05 2.66
C THR A 153 -4.38 -16.98 1.69
N VAL A 154 -5.57 -17.17 1.13
CA VAL A 154 -6.14 -16.24 0.15
C VAL A 154 -7.50 -15.76 0.64
N GLU A 155 -7.62 -14.45 0.84
CA GLU A 155 -8.87 -13.81 1.25
C GLU A 155 -9.33 -12.80 0.20
N TYR A 156 -10.65 -12.65 0.03
CA TYR A 156 -11.22 -11.55 -0.74
C TYR A 156 -11.73 -10.44 0.17
N ASP A 157 -11.04 -9.30 0.13
CA ASP A 157 -11.46 -8.09 0.83
C ASP A 157 -12.66 -7.46 0.09
N THR A 158 -13.83 -7.55 0.72
CA THR A 158 -15.08 -7.01 0.19
C THR A 158 -15.17 -5.48 0.27
N THR A 159 -14.33 -4.82 1.05
CA THR A 159 -14.28 -3.35 1.17
C THR A 159 -13.48 -2.78 0.01
N GLN A 160 -12.25 -3.25 -0.17
CA GLN A 160 -11.36 -2.77 -1.24
C GLN A 160 -11.63 -3.45 -2.59
N LYS A 161 -12.44 -4.53 -2.59
CA LYS A 161 -12.73 -5.39 -3.75
C LYS A 161 -11.44 -5.99 -4.33
N ARG A 162 -10.61 -6.61 -3.48
CA ARG A 162 -9.27 -7.11 -3.85
C ARG A 162 -9.01 -8.48 -3.24
N PHE A 163 -8.22 -9.29 -3.93
CA PHE A 163 -7.68 -10.53 -3.37
C PHE A 163 -6.40 -10.22 -2.60
N ILE A 164 -6.27 -10.80 -1.41
CA ILE A 164 -5.09 -10.70 -0.55
C ILE A 164 -4.56 -12.11 -0.36
N ILE A 165 -3.36 -12.36 -0.88
CA ILE A 165 -2.63 -13.61 -0.70
C ILE A 165 -1.58 -13.35 0.37
N THR A 166 -1.65 -14.07 1.47
CA THR A 166 -0.71 -13.93 2.60
C THR A 166 0.11 -15.20 2.72
N SER A 167 1.41 -15.08 3.01
CA SER A 167 2.24 -16.25 3.33
C SER A 167 1.74 -16.90 4.61
N ALA A 168 1.80 -18.23 4.68
CA ALA A 168 1.47 -18.97 5.90
C ALA A 168 2.55 -18.81 7.00
N THR A 169 3.71 -18.23 6.68
CA THR A 169 4.80 -17.98 7.62
C THR A 169 4.90 -16.49 7.98
N ASP A 170 5.34 -16.22 9.20
CA ASP A 170 5.60 -14.87 9.71
C ASP A 170 7.09 -14.57 9.80
N GLY A 171 7.42 -13.27 9.81
CA GLY A 171 8.73 -12.75 10.14
C GLY A 171 9.65 -12.50 8.93
N ALA A 172 10.94 -12.32 9.21
CA ALA A 172 11.92 -11.84 8.23
C ALA A 172 12.17 -12.79 7.04
N ALA A 173 11.87 -14.08 7.21
CA ALA A 173 11.96 -15.09 6.15
C ALA A 173 10.70 -15.12 5.27
N SER A 174 9.58 -14.58 5.78
CA SER A 174 8.33 -14.48 5.05
C SER A 174 8.50 -13.54 3.87
N THR A 175 8.40 -14.09 2.67
CA THR A 175 8.50 -13.31 1.42
C THR A 175 7.47 -13.81 0.42
N ILE A 176 6.90 -12.89 -0.36
CA ILE A 176 6.04 -13.26 -1.48
C ILE A 176 6.43 -12.42 -2.69
N THR A 177 6.42 -13.01 -3.89
CA THR A 177 6.65 -12.28 -5.15
C THR A 177 5.32 -11.98 -5.84
N TYR A 178 5.35 -11.06 -6.82
CA TYR A 178 4.23 -10.92 -7.75
C TYR A 178 3.92 -12.25 -8.44
N ALA A 179 2.63 -12.47 -8.70
CA ALA A 179 2.21 -13.70 -9.37
C ALA A 179 2.45 -13.59 -10.88
N THR A 180 2.75 -14.74 -11.47
CA THR A 180 2.95 -14.93 -12.91
C THR A 180 2.06 -16.08 -13.39
N GLY A 181 2.02 -16.33 -14.70
CA GLY A 181 1.16 -17.35 -15.31
C GLY A 181 -0.09 -16.75 -15.97
N THR A 182 -0.87 -17.60 -16.62
CA THR A 182 -2.00 -17.18 -17.47
C THR A 182 -3.13 -16.53 -16.67
N LEU A 183 -3.30 -16.91 -15.41
CA LEU A 183 -4.36 -16.39 -14.54
C LEU A 183 -3.99 -15.05 -13.88
N SER A 184 -2.70 -14.74 -13.78
CA SER A 184 -2.18 -13.58 -13.03
C SER A 184 -2.69 -12.23 -13.54
N ALA A 185 -2.83 -12.07 -14.86
CA ALA A 185 -3.33 -10.84 -15.47
C ALA A 185 -4.83 -10.65 -15.23
N GLY A 186 -5.62 -11.72 -15.36
CA GLY A 186 -7.07 -11.70 -15.13
C GLY A 186 -7.41 -11.34 -13.68
N LEU A 187 -6.64 -11.84 -12.72
CA LEU A 187 -6.77 -11.52 -11.30
C LEU A 187 -6.04 -10.23 -10.88
N LYS A 188 -5.38 -9.52 -11.81
CA LYS A 188 -4.56 -8.33 -11.53
C LYS A 188 -3.51 -8.54 -10.42
N LEU A 189 -2.89 -9.72 -10.37
CA LEU A 189 -1.84 -10.10 -9.42
C LEU A 189 -0.42 -9.85 -9.96
N THR A 190 -0.32 -9.18 -11.12
CA THR A 190 0.96 -8.85 -11.78
C THR A 190 1.61 -7.60 -11.17
N ALA A 191 2.92 -7.42 -11.40
CA ALA A 191 3.68 -6.26 -10.93
C ALA A 191 3.12 -4.90 -11.42
N ALA A 192 2.35 -4.88 -12.51
CA ALA A 192 1.76 -3.65 -13.04
C ALA A 192 0.53 -3.17 -12.25
N THR A 193 -0.15 -4.08 -11.54
CA THR A 193 -1.46 -3.79 -10.93
C THR A 193 -1.56 -4.17 -9.46
N ALA A 194 -0.70 -5.08 -9.00
CA ALA A 194 -0.69 -5.59 -7.64
C ALA A 194 0.26 -4.80 -6.74
N LEU A 195 0.02 -4.90 -5.44
CA LEU A 195 0.86 -4.35 -4.38
C LEU A 195 1.41 -5.51 -3.57
N ASN A 196 2.70 -5.48 -3.27
CA ASN A 196 3.39 -6.56 -2.58
C ASN A 196 4.15 -6.03 -1.37
N CYS A 197 3.99 -6.69 -0.23
CA CYS A 197 4.80 -6.52 0.96
C CYS A 197 5.83 -7.66 1.06
N LEU A 198 7.06 -7.37 0.65
CA LEU A 198 8.13 -8.38 0.50
C LEU A 198 8.81 -8.82 1.79
N ARG A 199 8.77 -8.03 2.88
CA ARG A 199 9.49 -8.34 4.12
C ARG A 199 8.81 -7.76 5.36
N ALA A 200 8.33 -8.63 6.23
CA ALA A 200 7.81 -8.25 7.53
C ALA A 200 8.91 -8.35 8.59
N GLN A 201 9.66 -7.26 8.79
CA GLN A 201 10.57 -7.16 9.92
C GLN A 201 9.88 -6.48 11.10
N MET A 202 10.06 -7.03 12.30
CA MET A 202 9.70 -6.38 13.55
C MET A 202 10.53 -5.08 13.67
N GLN A 203 9.88 -3.93 13.78
CA GLN A 203 10.56 -2.65 14.00
C GLN A 203 10.80 -2.55 15.52
N GLN A 204 11.95 -3.03 16.00
CA GLN A 204 12.44 -2.77 17.37
C GLN A 204 13.18 -1.44 17.45
#